data_AF-A0AB34JFE9-F1
#
_entry.id   AF-A0AB34JFE9-F1
#
_cell.length_a   1.000
_cell.length_b   1.000
_cell.length_c   1.000
_cell.angle_alpha   90.00
_cell.angle_beta   90.00
_cell.angle_gamma   90.00
#
_symmetry.space_group_name_H-M   'P 1'
#
loop_
_entity.id
_entity.type
_entity.pdbx_description
1 polymer ?
#
loop_
_entity_poly.entity_id
_entity_poly.type
_entity_poly.pdbx_seq_one_letter_code
_entity_poly.pdbx_strand_id
1 'polypeptide(L)'
;MLRHGGGHGPSGGTNLSVRFYMYTDRALDHGWFDGCPSFQALRSSSNNDNLAEVGLRRSLLSSPLRVHSPQEARLFYVPVFEFASFAMGECANTTHPQRMAAAHAALQASLSILEAPQRERSFLRL
;
A
#
# COMPACT_ATOMS: atom_id res chain seq x y z
N MET A 1 -60.42 -9.37 3.79
CA MET A 1 -59.46 -9.01 4.84
C MET A 1 -58.04 -9.17 4.30
N LEU A 2 -57.32 -8.04 4.30
CA LEU A 2 -55.86 -7.82 4.33
C LEU A 2 -54.91 -8.53 3.35
N ARG A 3 -54.33 -7.69 2.48
CA ARG A 3 -53.04 -7.85 1.79
C ARG A 3 -51.87 -7.80 2.80
N HIS A 4 -50.83 -8.61 2.57
CA HIS A 4 -49.41 -8.30 2.77
C HIS A 4 -48.64 -9.22 1.80
N GLY A 5 -47.80 -8.80 0.85
CA GLY A 5 -47.00 -7.58 0.77
C GLY A 5 -45.59 -7.89 1.26
N GLY A 6 -44.63 -8.15 0.34
CA GLY A 6 -43.23 -8.35 0.74
C GLY A 6 -42.34 -9.07 -0.28
N GLY A 7 -42.32 -8.60 -1.53
CA GLY A 7 -41.27 -8.98 -2.47
C GLY A 7 -39.92 -8.52 -1.92
N HIS A 8 -39.05 -9.48 -1.58
CA HIS A 8 -37.65 -9.20 -1.31
C HIS A 8 -36.99 -8.85 -2.64
N GLY A 9 -36.87 -7.55 -2.91
CA GLY A 9 -36.05 -7.05 -4.01
C GLY A 9 -34.60 -7.52 -3.85
N PRO A 10 -33.85 -7.64 -4.96
CA PRO A 10 -32.44 -7.97 -4.88
C PRO A 10 -31.74 -6.86 -4.12
N SER A 11 -31.12 -7.21 -2.98
CA SER A 11 -30.17 -6.35 -2.28
C SER A 11 -29.04 -6.04 -3.25
N GLY A 12 -29.17 -4.92 -3.97
CA GLY A 12 -28.15 -4.32 -4.81
C GLY A 12 -27.02 -3.79 -3.94
N GLY A 13 -26.28 -4.69 -3.30
CA GLY A 13 -24.96 -4.39 -2.78
C GLY A 13 -24.08 -4.12 -3.99
N THR A 14 -23.80 -2.86 -4.27
CA THR A 14 -22.83 -2.48 -5.28
C THR A 14 -21.49 -3.09 -4.85
N ASN A 15 -21.11 -4.18 -5.52
CA ASN A 15 -19.79 -4.79 -5.41
C ASN A 15 -18.79 -3.83 -6.07
N LEU A 16 -18.57 -2.67 -5.43
CA LEU A 16 -17.53 -1.72 -5.80
C LEU A 16 -16.22 -2.38 -5.41
N SER A 17 -15.69 -3.16 -6.33
CA SER A 17 -14.36 -3.73 -6.20
C SER A 17 -13.37 -2.57 -6.02
N VAL A 18 -12.88 -2.40 -4.79
CA VAL A 18 -12.01 -1.29 -4.43
C VAL A 18 -10.64 -1.53 -5.07
N ARG A 19 -10.25 -0.62 -5.98
CA ARG A 19 -8.93 -0.63 -6.61
C ARG A 19 -7.92 0.08 -5.74
N PHE A 20 -6.68 -0.41 -5.75
CA PHE A 20 -5.62 0.15 -4.94
C PHE A 20 -4.34 0.38 -5.74
N TYR A 21 -3.61 1.45 -5.39
CA TYR A 21 -2.26 1.71 -5.87
C TYR A 21 -1.27 1.23 -4.81
N MET A 22 -0.18 0.62 -5.27
CA MET A 22 0.93 0.21 -4.42
C MET A 22 2.15 1.02 -4.83
N TYR A 23 2.74 1.73 -3.87
CA TYR A 23 3.95 2.50 -4.13
C TYR A 23 5.09 1.59 -4.61
N THR A 24 5.90 2.13 -5.52
CA THR A 24 7.06 1.44 -6.13
C THR A 24 8.37 2.20 -5.91
N ASP A 25 8.30 3.43 -5.37
CA ASP A 25 9.49 4.17 -4.96
C ASP A 25 10.26 3.37 -3.91
N ARG A 26 11.59 3.36 -4.01
CA ARG A 26 12.45 2.52 -3.17
C ARG A 26 12.31 2.82 -1.67
N ALA A 27 12.01 4.06 -1.30
CA ALA A 27 11.81 4.45 0.10
C ALA A 27 10.43 4.03 0.63
N LEU A 28 9.46 3.79 -0.25
CA LEU A 28 8.10 3.38 0.10
C LEU A 28 7.80 1.91 -0.21
N ASP A 29 8.69 1.23 -0.93
CA ASP A 29 8.64 -0.20 -1.22
C ASP A 29 9.92 -0.90 -0.78
N HIS A 30 9.86 -1.53 0.39
CA HIS A 30 10.95 -2.31 0.98
C HIS A 30 11.09 -3.72 0.40
N GLY A 31 10.41 -4.04 -0.71
CA GLY A 31 10.61 -5.28 -1.44
C GLY A 31 12.06 -5.55 -1.85
N TRP A 32 12.90 -4.51 -1.94
CA TRP A 32 14.33 -4.66 -2.21
C TRP A 32 15.13 -5.32 -1.08
N PHE A 33 14.54 -5.50 0.11
CA PHE A 33 15.17 -6.25 1.19
C PHE A 33 15.49 -7.71 0.81
N ASP A 34 14.82 -8.27 -0.20
CA ASP A 34 15.17 -9.58 -0.77
C ASP A 34 16.65 -9.64 -1.24
N GLY A 35 17.31 -8.51 -1.49
CA GLY A 35 18.75 -8.45 -1.80
C GLY A 35 19.68 -8.43 -0.58
N CYS A 36 19.16 -8.34 0.65
CA CYS A 36 19.95 -8.24 1.88
C CYS A 36 20.27 -9.64 2.45
N PRO A 37 21.55 -9.99 2.72
CA PRO A 37 21.87 -11.26 3.36
C PRO A 37 21.20 -11.45 4.72
N SER A 38 21.14 -10.40 5.54
CA SER A 38 20.47 -10.41 6.86
C SER A 38 18.97 -10.64 6.76
N PHE A 39 18.32 -10.13 5.71
CA PHE A 39 16.90 -10.40 5.46
C PHE A 39 16.66 -11.84 5.00
N GLN A 40 17.55 -12.42 4.20
CA GLN A 40 17.45 -13.84 3.84
C GLN A 40 17.60 -14.75 5.07
N ALA A 41 18.53 -14.42 5.96
CA ALA A 41 18.68 -15.12 7.23
C ALA A 41 17.39 -15.02 8.08
N LEU A 42 16.82 -13.82 8.20
CA LEU A 42 15.53 -13.58 8.88
C LEU A 42 14.39 -14.41 8.27
N ARG A 43 14.32 -14.49 6.93
CA ARG A 43 13.33 -15.30 6.21
C ARG A 43 13.47 -16.80 6.45
N SER A 44 14.68 -17.27 6.67
CA SER A 44 15.00 -18.68 6.88
C SER A 44 14.93 -19.13 8.34
N SER A 45 14.78 -18.19 9.29
CA SER A 45 14.74 -18.51 10.71
C SER A 45 13.42 -19.22 11.07
N SER A 46 13.48 -20.23 11.95
CA SER A 46 12.32 -20.98 12.43
C SER A 46 11.36 -20.18 13.32
N ASN A 47 11.69 -18.92 13.63
CA ASN A 47 11.00 -18.11 14.63
C ASN A 47 9.78 -17.35 14.11
N ASN A 48 9.35 -17.53 12.85
CA ASN A 48 8.16 -16.85 12.31
C ASN A 48 8.17 -15.35 12.64
N ASP A 49 9.34 -14.71 12.54
CA ASP A 49 9.52 -13.29 12.88
C ASP A 49 8.77 -12.44 11.85
N ASN A 50 7.46 -12.33 12.07
CA ASN A 50 6.40 -11.54 11.43
C ASN A 50 6.74 -10.92 10.05
N LEU A 51 7.07 -11.77 9.08
CA LEU A 51 7.11 -11.38 7.67
C LEU A 51 5.72 -11.33 7.02
N ALA A 52 4.67 -11.13 7.82
CA ALA A 52 3.32 -10.89 7.34
C ALA A 52 3.30 -9.72 6.35
N GLU A 53 4.13 -8.70 6.56
CA GLU A 53 4.32 -7.57 5.66
C GLU A 53 4.81 -8.03 4.26
N VAL A 54 5.75 -8.98 4.23
CA VAL A 54 6.31 -9.54 2.98
C VAL A 54 5.29 -10.42 2.28
N GLY A 55 4.58 -11.28 3.03
CA GLY A 55 3.52 -12.12 2.50
C GLY A 55 2.38 -11.30 1.92
N LEU A 56 1.92 -10.27 2.65
CA LEU A 56 0.90 -9.35 2.19
C LEU A 56 1.33 -8.63 0.91
N ARG A 57 2.55 -8.08 0.86
CA ARG A 57 3.08 -7.44 -0.36
C ARG A 57 3.01 -8.38 -1.56
N ARG A 58 3.44 -9.65 -1.40
CA ARG A 58 3.41 -10.64 -2.49
C ARG A 58 1.99 -10.91 -2.98
N SER A 59 1.06 -11.10 -2.06
CA SER A 59 -0.36 -11.31 -2.40
C SER A 59 -0.95 -10.10 -3.13
N LEU A 60 -0.60 -8.88 -2.69
CA LEU A 60 -1.07 -7.64 -3.30
C LEU A 60 -0.43 -7.38 -4.68
N LEU A 61 0.82 -7.77 -4.90
CA LEU A 61 1.48 -7.67 -6.21
C LEU A 61 0.76 -8.45 -7.31
N SER A 62 0.23 -9.63 -6.97
CA SER A 62 -0.54 -10.47 -7.90
C SER A 62 -2.03 -10.13 -7.98
N SER A 63 -2.52 -9.18 -7.17
CA SER A 63 -3.94 -8.88 -7.10
C SER A 63 -4.44 -8.21 -8.40
N PRO A 64 -5.55 -8.69 -9.00
CA PRO A 64 -6.15 -8.03 -10.17
C PRO A 64 -6.76 -6.66 -9.84
N LEU A 65 -6.87 -6.30 -8.56
CA LEU A 65 -7.39 -5.00 -8.11
C LEU A 65 -6.31 -3.92 -8.02
N ARG A 66 -5.04 -4.29 -8.23
CA ARG A 66 -3.91 -3.36 -8.25
C ARG A 66 -3.93 -2.55 -9.53
N VAL A 67 -3.88 -1.22 -9.40
CA VAL A 67 -3.74 -0.30 -10.54
C VAL A 67 -2.33 0.25 -10.65
N HIS A 68 -1.96 0.72 -11.84
CA HIS A 68 -0.65 1.32 -12.11
C HIS A 68 -0.61 2.83 -11.85
N SER A 69 -1.77 3.47 -11.81
CA SER A 69 -1.90 4.92 -11.66
C SER A 69 -2.51 5.27 -10.30
N PRO A 70 -1.92 6.18 -9.52
CA PRO A 70 -2.50 6.61 -8.25
C PRO A 70 -3.85 7.31 -8.42
N GLN A 71 -4.12 7.93 -9.58
CA GLN A 71 -5.40 8.60 -9.87
C GLN A 71 -6.57 7.62 -10.04
N GLU A 72 -6.30 6.35 -10.33
CA GLU A 72 -7.32 5.30 -10.50
C GLU A 72 -7.64 4.56 -9.19
N ALA A 73 -6.86 4.82 -8.13
CA ALA A 73 -6.96 4.13 -6.87
C ALA A 73 -7.89 4.82 -5.89
N ARG A 74 -8.57 4.03 -5.06
CA ARG A 74 -9.28 4.51 -3.86
C ARG A 74 -8.56 4.16 -2.56
N LEU A 75 -7.61 3.22 -2.63
CA LEU A 75 -6.75 2.82 -1.53
C LEU A 75 -5.29 2.89 -1.95
N PHE A 76 -4.43 3.17 -0.99
CA PHE A 76 -3.00 3.24 -1.17
C PHE A 76 -2.33 2.27 -0.21
N TYR A 77 -1.50 1.39 -0.75
CA TYR A 77 -0.69 0.47 0.02
C TYR A 77 0.78 0.92 -0.02
N VAL A 78 1.39 1.04 1.16
CA VAL A 78 2.78 1.45 1.35
C VAL A 78 3.56 0.22 1.87
N PRO A 79 4.28 -0.50 0.99
CA PRO A 79 5.05 -1.71 1.33
C PRO A 79 6.33 -1.43 2.14
N VAL A 80 6.22 -0.69 3.24
CA VAL A 80 7.29 -0.48 4.22
C VAL A 80 7.28 -1.64 5.21
N PHE A 81 8.39 -2.38 5.28
CA PHE A 81 8.57 -3.50 6.20
C PHE A 81 9.26 -3.03 7.47
N GLU A 82 8.50 -2.47 8.41
CA GLU A 82 9.04 -1.79 9.59
C GLU A 82 9.78 -2.77 10.49
N PHE A 83 9.12 -3.88 10.82
CA PHE A 83 9.70 -4.90 11.68
C PHE A 83 10.91 -5.58 11.03
N ALA A 84 10.78 -6.00 9.76
CA ALA A 84 11.91 -6.64 9.08
C ALA A 84 13.09 -5.67 8.93
N SER A 85 12.82 -4.38 8.70
CA SER A 85 13.84 -3.34 8.68
C SER A 85 14.58 -3.24 10.01
N PHE A 86 13.86 -3.32 11.14
CA PHE A 86 14.47 -3.30 12.46
C PHE A 86 15.31 -4.56 12.72
N ALA A 87 14.71 -5.73 12.51
CA ALA A 87 15.33 -7.02 12.81
C ALA A 87 16.59 -7.30 11.97
N MET A 88 16.64 -6.87 10.71
CA MET A 88 17.79 -7.10 9.84
C MET A 88 18.99 -6.17 10.12
N GLY A 89 18.79 -5.11 10.93
CA GLY A 89 19.82 -4.11 11.23
C GLY A 89 20.23 -3.29 10.01
N GLU A 90 21.47 -3.43 9.57
CA GLU A 90 21.99 -2.72 8.40
C GLU A 90 21.70 -3.48 7.10
N CYS A 91 21.33 -2.74 6.06
CA CYS A 91 21.34 -3.25 4.69
C CYS A 91 21.52 -2.12 3.67
N ALA A 92 22.26 -2.38 2.61
CA ALA A 92 22.55 -1.43 1.54
C ALA A 92 23.09 -0.10 2.08
N ASN A 93 23.98 -0.17 3.09
CA ASN A 93 24.56 0.97 3.81
C ASN A 93 23.53 1.88 4.49
N THR A 94 22.35 1.35 4.83
CA THR A 94 21.32 2.06 5.58
C THR A 94 21.00 1.32 6.87
N THR A 95 20.63 2.06 7.91
CA THR A 95 20.08 1.57 9.17
C THR A 95 18.55 1.68 9.17
N HIS A 96 17.88 1.02 10.14
CA HIS A 96 16.43 1.12 10.29
C HIS A 96 15.93 2.58 10.42
N PRO A 97 16.50 3.44 11.30
CA PRO A 97 16.06 4.84 11.42
C PRO A 97 16.20 5.62 10.11
N GLN A 98 17.28 5.42 9.36
CA GLN A 98 17.49 6.08 8.07
C GLN A 98 16.41 5.68 7.05
N ARG A 99 16.03 4.40 7.01
CA ARG A 99 14.96 3.92 6.13
C ARG A 99 13.59 4.47 6.52
N MET A 100 13.27 4.52 7.81
CA MET A 100 12.00 5.12 8.27
C MET A 100 11.93 6.62 7.99
N ALA A 101 13.04 7.35 8.16
CA ALA A 101 13.11 8.77 7.82
C ALA A 101 12.92 9.01 6.32
N ALA A 102 13.55 8.18 5.47
CA ALA A 102 13.37 8.24 4.02
C ALA A 102 11.93 7.92 3.59
N ALA A 103 11.32 6.88 4.16
CA ALA A 103 9.93 6.53 3.91
C ALA A 103 8.98 7.67 4.30
N HIS A 104 9.19 8.27 5.48
CA HIS A 104 8.41 9.42 5.92
C HIS A 104 8.54 10.60 4.95
N ALA A 105 9.76 10.97 4.56
CA ALA A 105 10.00 12.06 3.62
C ALA A 105 9.33 11.81 2.25
N ALA A 106 9.46 10.59 1.73
CA ALA A 106 8.84 10.20 0.46
C ALA A 106 7.30 10.21 0.52
N LEU A 107 6.72 9.79 1.64
CA LEU A 107 5.28 9.80 1.84
C LEU A 107 4.73 11.23 1.88
N GLN A 108 5.39 12.13 2.62
CA GLN A 108 5.03 13.56 2.67
C GLN A 108 5.08 14.20 1.28
N ALA A 109 6.14 13.92 0.50
CA ALA A 109 6.27 14.41 -0.86
C ALA A 109 5.20 13.83 -1.82
N SER A 110 4.69 12.63 -1.54
CA SER A 110 3.65 12.00 -2.36
C SER A 110 2.26 12.61 -2.09
N LEU A 111 1.98 13.02 -0.85
CA LEU A 111 0.70 13.63 -0.47
C LEU A 111 0.50 14.99 -1.14
N SER A 112 1.54 15.82 -1.22
CA SER A 112 1.47 17.11 -1.91
C SER A 112 1.20 16.98 -3.42
N ILE A 113 1.56 15.85 -4.03
CA ILE A 113 1.26 15.53 -5.44
C ILE A 113 -0.20 15.09 -5.60
N LEU A 114 -0.76 14.34 -4.63
CA LEU A 114 -2.16 13.90 -4.68
C LEU A 114 -3.16 15.06 -4.48
N GLU A 115 -2.77 16.12 -3.77
CA GLU A 115 -3.57 17.33 -3.60
C GLU A 115 -3.58 18.26 -4.83
N ALA A 116 -2.72 18.02 -5.82
CA ALA A 116 -2.44 18.97 -6.91
C ALA A 116 -3.52 19.17 -7.99
N PRO A 117 -4.66 18.44 -8.09
CA PRO A 117 -5.69 18.79 -9.08
C PRO A 117 -7.04 19.15 -8.44
N GLN A 118 -7.11 20.24 -7.67
CA GLN A 118 -8.39 20.88 -7.32
C GLN A 118 -8.42 22.42 -7.45
N ARG A 119 -7.29 23.10 -7.72
CA ARG A 119 -7.26 24.58 -7.76
C ARG A 119 -7.56 25.25 -9.11
N GLU A 120 -7.57 24.51 -10.23
CA GLU A 120 -7.75 25.14 -11.56
C GLU A 120 -9.17 25.07 -12.15
N ARG A 121 -10.14 24.45 -11.47
CA ARG A 121 -11.52 24.36 -12.00
C ARG A 121 -12.46 25.52 -11.62
N SER A 122 -11.98 26.51 -10.86
CA SER A 122 -12.83 27.62 -10.39
C SER A 122 -12.69 28.92 -11.20
N PHE A 123 -11.85 28.98 -12.24
CA PHE A 123 -11.53 30.23 -12.96
C PHE A 123 -11.99 30.31 -14.43
N LEU A 124 -12.84 29.39 -14.89
CA LEU A 124 -13.48 29.52 -16.21
C LEU A 124 -15.01 29.47 -16.09
N ARG A 125 -15.57 30.55 -15.53
CA ARG A 125 -16.89 31.06 -15.88
C ARG A 125 -16.77 32.59 -16.01
N LEU A 126 -16.43 33.02 -17.21
CA LEU A 126 -16.79 34.34 -17.73
C LEU A 126 -17.94 34.13 -18.72
#